data_AF-A0A3S1CCG0-F1
#
_entry.id   AF-A0A3S1CCG0-F1
#
_cell.length_a   1.000
_cell.length_b   1.000
_cell.length_c   1.000
_cell.angle_alpha   90.00
_cell.angle_beta   90.00
_cell.angle_gamma   90.00
#
_symmetry.space_group_name_H-M   'P 1'
#
loop_
_entity.id
_entity.type
_entity.pdbx_description
1 polymer ?
#
loop_
_entity_poly.entity_id
_entity_poly.type
_entity_poly.pdbx_seq_one_letter_code
_entity_poly.pdbx_strand_id
1 'polypeptide(L)'
;MKLINKLLTIFTVCSFSFVVQLEKVLAATLTVISESAVVNKNTKEVLFTINFNKTPDFLSTDEFGRQADSFQYFIEADGKFPIWRGSPYYSELDAIVRGEEIHVAGNIRFRKALPSSSDPNSGGWGDIRGSVPYNLNGNTVSFSAPPQHIN
;
A
#
# COMPACT_ATOMS: atom_id res chain seq x y z
N MET A 1 -12.59 0.85 32.87
CA MET A 1 -11.95 -0.48 32.87
C MET A 1 -12.82 -1.46 32.08
N LYS A 2 -12.34 -1.86 30.89
CA LYS A 2 -12.50 -3.18 30.23
C LYS A 2 -12.03 -3.06 28.77
N LEU A 3 -10.77 -3.41 28.52
CA LEU A 3 -10.34 -3.78 27.16
C LEU A 3 -10.81 -5.21 26.91
N ILE A 4 -11.55 -5.40 25.82
CA ILE A 4 -11.96 -6.73 25.36
C ILE A 4 -10.93 -7.13 24.29
N ASN A 5 -10.01 -8.02 24.67
CA ASN A 5 -9.14 -8.73 23.74
C ASN A 5 -10.02 -9.62 22.83
N LYS A 6 -10.02 -9.38 21.52
CA LYS A 6 -10.56 -10.33 20.55
C LYS A 6 -9.45 -10.89 19.69
N LEU A 7 -9.18 -12.17 19.91
CA LEU A 7 -8.34 -13.06 19.12
C LEU A 7 -8.99 -13.27 17.74
N LEU A 8 -8.25 -13.09 16.65
CA LEU A 8 -8.70 -13.40 15.29
C LEU A 8 -8.04 -14.70 14.82
N THR A 9 -8.85 -15.70 14.49
CA THR A 9 -8.42 -16.98 13.91
C THR A 9 -8.67 -16.94 12.40
N ILE A 10 -7.69 -17.33 11.58
CA ILE A 10 -7.82 -17.40 10.11
C ILE A 10 -7.63 -18.85 9.68
N PHE A 11 -8.56 -19.36 8.86
CA PHE A 11 -8.48 -20.67 8.20
C PHE A 11 -7.88 -20.56 6.79
N THR A 12 -6.98 -21.47 6.43
CA THR A 12 -6.43 -21.61 5.08
C THR A 12 -6.86 -22.96 4.49
N VAL A 13 -7.45 -22.95 3.28
CA VAL A 13 -7.70 -24.17 2.50
C VAL A 13 -6.51 -24.42 1.58
N CYS A 14 -5.92 -25.61 1.66
CA CYS A 14 -4.71 -26.01 0.94
C CYS A 14 -5.01 -27.16 -0.01
N SER A 15 -4.71 -27.00 -1.30
CA SER A 15 -4.71 -28.07 -2.29
C SER A 15 -3.26 -28.34 -2.70
N PHE A 16 -2.70 -29.48 -2.28
CA PHE A 16 -1.33 -29.88 -2.56
C PHE A 16 -1.24 -30.68 -3.86
N SER A 17 -0.16 -30.48 -4.64
CA SER A 17 0.49 -31.57 -5.38
C SER A 17 1.96 -31.28 -5.70
N PHE A 18 2.78 -32.19 -5.15
CA PHE A 18 4.10 -32.69 -5.56
C PHE A 18 5.36 -31.82 -5.53
N VAL A 19 6.41 -32.47 -5.00
CA VAL A 19 7.64 -31.91 -4.40
C VAL A 19 8.79 -31.99 -5.40
N VAL A 20 9.51 -30.87 -5.55
CA VAL A 20 10.93 -30.88 -5.95
C VAL A 20 11.67 -30.00 -4.95
N GLN A 21 12.61 -30.61 -4.25
CA GLN A 21 13.44 -29.99 -3.21
C GLN A 21 14.32 -28.91 -3.86
N LEU A 22 13.89 -27.66 -3.80
CA LEU A 22 14.72 -26.48 -4.03
C LEU A 22 14.54 -25.63 -2.78
N GLU A 23 15.63 -25.29 -2.10
CA GLU A 23 15.62 -24.39 -0.96
C GLU A 23 15.14 -23.00 -1.42
N LYS A 24 13.83 -22.85 -1.61
CA LYS A 24 13.19 -21.55 -1.54
C LYS A 24 13.28 -21.17 -0.08
N VAL A 25 14.30 -20.39 0.25
CA VAL A 25 14.22 -19.43 1.35
C VAL A 25 12.83 -18.84 1.23
N LEU A 26 11.96 -19.15 2.18
CA LEU A 26 10.64 -18.54 2.30
C LEU A 26 10.92 -17.07 2.57
N ALA A 27 11.13 -16.29 1.51
CA ALA A 27 11.14 -14.84 1.59
C ALA A 27 9.77 -14.51 2.15
N ALA A 28 9.74 -14.08 3.41
CA ALA A 28 8.49 -13.75 4.07
C ALA A 28 7.73 -12.76 3.18
N THR A 29 6.45 -13.03 2.94
CA THR A 29 5.57 -12.09 2.23
C THR A 29 5.62 -10.75 2.97
N LEU A 30 5.79 -9.65 2.23
CA LEU A 30 5.74 -8.32 2.83
C LEU A 30 4.37 -8.13 3.48
N THR A 31 4.38 -7.79 4.77
CA THR A 31 3.17 -7.56 5.54
C THR A 31 3.31 -6.24 6.27
N VAL A 32 2.26 -5.41 6.22
CA VAL A 32 2.17 -4.19 7.02
C VAL A 32 1.93 -4.56 8.48
N ILE A 33 2.86 -4.17 9.36
CA ILE A 33 2.74 -4.34 10.81
C ILE A 33 1.92 -3.19 11.41
N SER A 34 2.17 -1.97 10.96
CA SER A 34 1.49 -0.78 11.43
C SER A 34 1.61 0.36 10.42
N GLU A 35 0.66 1.28 10.46
CA GLU A 35 0.67 2.47 9.62
C GLU A 35 0.13 3.69 10.39
N SER A 36 0.50 4.88 9.94
CA SER A 36 -0.01 6.14 10.49
C SER A 36 0.03 7.25 9.44
N ALA A 37 -0.93 8.18 9.54
CA ALA A 37 -0.96 9.43 8.80
C ALA A 37 -1.13 10.58 9.80
N VAL A 38 -0.19 11.52 9.83
CA VAL A 38 -0.18 12.63 10.80
C VAL A 38 -0.14 13.95 10.06
N VAL A 39 -1.12 14.82 10.33
CA VAL A 39 -1.17 16.17 9.76
C VAL A 39 -0.19 17.09 10.49
N ASN A 40 0.81 17.59 9.77
CA ASN A 40 1.70 18.63 10.25
C ASN A 40 1.13 20.01 9.87
N LYS A 41 0.58 20.72 10.84
CA LYS A 41 -0.04 22.04 10.63
C LYS A 41 0.98 23.13 10.23
N ASN A 42 2.26 22.96 10.59
CA ASN A 42 3.29 23.94 10.29
C ASN A 42 3.74 23.85 8.83
N THR A 43 3.98 22.64 8.34
CA THR A 43 4.38 22.40 6.94
C THR A 43 3.19 22.28 5.99
N LYS A 44 1.98 22.13 6.53
CA LYS A 44 0.74 21.86 5.78
C LYS A 44 0.84 20.59 4.93
N GLU A 45 1.45 19.56 5.50
CA GLU A 45 1.62 18.25 4.87
C GLU A 45 1.06 17.14 5.76
N VAL A 46 0.76 16.01 5.16
CA VAL A 46 0.44 14.77 5.86
C VAL A 46 1.66 13.86 5.77
N LEU A 47 2.23 13.51 6.92
CA LEU A 47 3.31 12.55 7.02
C LEU A 47 2.71 11.16 7.17
N PHE A 48 3.03 10.29 6.20
CA PHE A 48 2.70 8.88 6.23
C PHE A 48 3.88 8.09 6.74
N THR A 49 3.62 7.06 7.53
CA THR A 49 4.63 6.10 8.00
C THR A 49 4.03 4.71 7.97
N ILE A 50 4.71 3.78 7.31
CA ILE A 50 4.28 2.39 7.16
C ILE A 50 5.44 1.50 7.62
N ASN A 51 5.19 0.63 8.58
CA ASN A 51 6.15 -0.35 9.08
C ASN A 51 5.80 -1.73 8.55
N PHE A 52 6.81 -2.43 8.05
CA PHE A 52 6.68 -3.77 7.50
C PHE A 52 7.39 -4.81 8.37
N ASN A 53 7.07 -6.09 8.15
CA ASN A 53 7.74 -7.23 8.80
C ASN A 53 9.16 -7.49 8.31
N LYS A 54 9.54 -6.96 7.16
CA LYS A 54 10.88 -7.01 6.58
C LYS A 54 11.17 -5.71 5.84
N THR A 55 12.43 -5.49 5.44
CA THR A 55 12.79 -4.39 4.55
C THR A 55 12.21 -4.70 3.16
N PRO A 56 11.33 -3.85 2.60
CA PRO A 56 10.77 -4.05 1.27
C PRO A 56 11.78 -3.80 0.16
N ASP A 57 11.68 -4.58 -0.92
CA ASP A 57 12.35 -4.31 -2.20
C ASP A 57 11.36 -3.77 -3.24
N PHE A 58 11.34 -2.44 -3.38
CA PHE A 58 10.48 -1.74 -4.34
C PHE A 58 11.13 -1.50 -5.71
N LEU A 59 12.32 -2.03 -6.00
CA LEU A 59 13.01 -1.73 -7.25
C LEU A 59 13.20 -2.96 -8.12
N SER A 60 13.42 -4.12 -7.50
CA SER A 60 13.55 -5.36 -8.25
C SER A 60 12.23 -5.77 -8.89
N THR A 61 12.31 -6.26 -10.13
CA THR A 61 11.19 -6.85 -10.86
C THR A 61 11.52 -8.27 -11.31
N ASP A 62 10.49 -9.10 -11.46
CA ASP A 62 10.62 -10.41 -12.10
C ASP A 62 10.60 -10.32 -13.64
N GLU A 63 10.68 -11.47 -14.31
CA GLU A 63 10.67 -11.56 -15.78
C GLU A 63 9.39 -11.04 -16.45
N PHE A 64 8.32 -10.85 -15.68
CA PHE A 64 7.05 -10.29 -16.13
C PHE A 64 6.89 -8.81 -15.77
N GLY A 65 7.93 -8.17 -15.21
CA GLY A 65 7.90 -6.77 -14.79
C GLY A 65 7.13 -6.55 -13.48
N ARG A 66 6.84 -7.59 -12.70
CA ARG A 66 6.16 -7.44 -11.41
C ARG A 66 7.18 -7.13 -10.33
N GLN A 67 6.90 -6.11 -9.54
CA GLN A 67 7.74 -5.69 -8.42
C GLN A 67 7.84 -6.80 -7.35
N ALA A 68 9.03 -6.96 -6.76
CA ALA A 68 9.28 -7.98 -5.74
C ALA A 68 8.42 -7.79 -4.49
N ASP A 69 8.33 -6.55 -4.01
CA ASP A 69 7.48 -6.15 -2.90
C ASP A 69 6.64 -4.92 -3.29
N SER A 70 5.39 -4.85 -2.84
CA SER A 70 4.50 -3.71 -3.12
C SER A 70 3.50 -3.49 -2.00
N PHE A 71 2.82 -2.34 -2.00
CA PHE A 71 1.76 -2.02 -1.04
C PHE A 71 0.75 -1.06 -1.65
N GLN A 72 -0.48 -1.07 -1.14
CA GLN A 72 -1.50 -0.08 -1.46
C GLN A 72 -2.06 0.51 -0.18
N TYR A 73 -2.18 1.84 -0.16
CA TYR A 73 -2.75 2.60 0.95
C TYR A 73 -3.91 3.42 0.41
N PHE A 74 -5.11 3.16 0.91
CA PHE A 74 -6.35 3.81 0.49
C PHE A 74 -6.63 5.02 1.38
N ILE A 75 -6.99 6.15 0.78
CA ILE A 75 -7.37 7.36 1.51
C ILE A 75 -8.82 7.69 1.22
N GLU A 76 -9.64 7.58 2.27
CA GLU A 76 -11.05 7.95 2.29
C GLU A 76 -11.24 9.37 2.85
N ALA A 77 -12.18 10.11 2.26
CA ALA A 77 -12.50 11.48 2.65
C ALA A 77 -12.99 11.61 4.09
N ASP A 78 -13.67 10.57 4.62
CA ASP A 78 -14.27 10.57 5.95
C ASP A 78 -13.42 9.88 7.04
N GLY A 79 -12.26 9.36 6.66
CA GLY A 79 -11.30 8.71 7.55
C GLY A 79 -11.78 7.40 8.20
N LYS A 80 -12.85 6.78 7.69
CA LYS A 80 -13.31 5.47 8.17
C LYS A 80 -12.64 4.34 7.37
N PHE A 81 -12.72 3.13 7.91
CA PHE A 81 -12.07 1.95 7.35
C PHE A 81 -13.06 1.17 6.44
N PRO A 82 -12.66 0.73 5.23
CA PRO A 82 -13.58 0.08 4.27
C PRO A 82 -14.03 -1.34 4.67
N ILE A 83 -13.50 -1.92 5.74
CA ILE A 83 -13.63 -3.36 6.06
C ILE A 83 -15.05 -3.84 6.45
N TRP A 84 -16.04 -2.94 6.56
CA TRP A 84 -17.40 -3.30 7.01
C TRP A 84 -18.54 -2.75 6.18
N ARG A 85 -18.29 -2.43 4.92
CA ARG A 85 -19.36 -2.06 4.00
C ARG A 85 -19.20 -2.97 2.76
N GLY A 86 -20.25 -3.67 2.28
CA GLY A 86 -20.28 -4.59 1.09
C GLY A 86 -20.75 -3.97 -0.27
N SER A 87 -20.00 -4.17 -1.37
CA SER A 87 -19.91 -3.37 -2.64
C SER A 87 -21.12 -2.47 -3.04
N PRO A 88 -20.93 -1.21 -3.56
CA PRO A 88 -19.79 -0.67 -4.30
C PRO A 88 -19.11 0.56 -3.65
N TYR A 89 -17.88 0.43 -3.12
CA TYR A 89 -17.24 1.43 -2.24
C TYR A 89 -16.23 2.38 -2.85
N TYR A 90 -15.99 2.27 -4.15
CA TYR A 90 -14.99 3.14 -4.78
C TYR A 90 -15.48 4.58 -4.98
N SER A 91 -16.73 4.90 -4.65
CA SER A 91 -17.27 6.27 -4.74
C SER A 91 -16.83 7.19 -3.60
N GLU A 92 -16.39 6.65 -2.46
CA GLU A 92 -15.95 7.42 -1.28
C GLU A 92 -14.41 7.47 -1.14
N LEU A 93 -13.69 6.77 -2.03
CA LEU A 93 -12.23 6.80 -2.11
C LEU A 93 -11.77 7.99 -2.94
N ASP A 94 -11.11 8.95 -2.28
CA ASP A 94 -10.57 10.12 -2.98
C ASP A 94 -9.26 9.78 -3.66
N ALA A 95 -8.34 9.14 -2.93
CA ALA A 95 -7.01 8.83 -3.42
C ALA A 95 -6.52 7.44 -3.00
N ILE A 96 -5.62 6.90 -3.83
CA ILE A 96 -4.84 5.70 -3.53
C ILE A 96 -3.36 6.01 -3.68
N VAL A 97 -2.56 5.47 -2.76
CA VAL A 97 -1.10 5.52 -2.77
C VAL A 97 -0.58 4.12 -3.04
N ARG A 98 0.37 4.00 -3.98
CA ARG A 98 0.85 2.70 -4.47
C ARG A 98 2.36 2.59 -4.43
N GLY A 99 2.83 1.48 -3.88
CA GLY A 99 4.21 1.03 -3.97
C GLY A 99 4.52 0.40 -5.33
N GLU A 100 3.50 -0.15 -6.02
CA GLU A 100 3.58 -0.86 -7.30
C GLU A 100 4.17 -0.03 -8.46
N GLU A 101 4.36 1.27 -8.28
CA GLU A 101 4.85 2.18 -9.30
C GLU A 101 6.23 2.77 -8.98
N ILE A 102 6.79 2.44 -7.80
CA ILE A 102 8.09 2.96 -7.38
C ILE A 102 9.20 2.49 -8.33
N HIS A 103 9.14 1.25 -8.81
CA HIS A 103 10.12 0.74 -9.78
C HIS A 103 10.09 1.47 -11.14
N VAL A 104 8.98 2.14 -11.48
CA VAL A 104 8.84 2.92 -12.73
C VAL A 104 9.23 4.38 -12.52
N ALA A 105 8.80 4.98 -11.40
CA ALA A 105 8.87 6.43 -11.18
C ALA A 105 10.00 6.87 -10.24
N GLY A 106 10.56 5.94 -9.45
CA GLY A 106 11.47 6.22 -8.35
C GLY A 106 10.81 6.90 -7.14
N ASN A 107 9.54 7.28 -7.23
CA ASN A 107 8.78 8.05 -6.26
C ASN A 107 7.45 7.36 -5.95
N ILE A 108 6.85 7.71 -4.80
CA ILE A 108 5.49 7.31 -4.47
C ILE A 108 4.50 8.18 -5.24
N ARG A 109 3.54 7.55 -5.92
CA ARG A 109 2.49 8.23 -6.68
C ARG A 109 1.16 8.17 -5.93
N PHE A 110 0.46 9.29 -5.96
CA PHE A 110 -0.94 9.43 -5.55
C PHE A 110 -1.80 9.39 -6.79
N ARG A 111 -2.84 8.56 -6.78
CA ARG A 111 -3.80 8.45 -7.89
C ARG A 111 -5.21 8.68 -7.41
N LYS A 112 -6.07 9.10 -8.33
CA LYS A 112 -7.52 8.97 -8.17
C LYS A 112 -7.88 7.48 -8.08
N ALA A 113 -8.88 7.14 -7.28
CA ALA A 113 -9.41 5.78 -7.28
C ALA A 113 -10.09 5.47 -8.64
N LEU A 114 -10.94 6.38 -9.11
CA LEU A 114 -11.69 6.22 -10.37
C LEU A 114 -11.87 7.56 -11.09
N PRO A 115 -12.25 7.54 -12.38
CA PRO A 115 -12.27 6.39 -13.28
C PRO A 115 -10.85 5.89 -13.61
N SER A 116 -10.73 4.68 -14.15
CA SER A 116 -9.44 4.11 -14.57
C SER A 116 -8.74 4.98 -15.63
N SER A 117 -7.43 5.15 -15.46
CA SER A 117 -6.56 5.88 -16.40
C SER A 117 -6.12 4.99 -17.56
N SER A 118 -5.73 5.61 -18.67
CA SER A 118 -5.07 4.93 -19.80
C SER A 118 -3.59 4.66 -19.56
N ASP A 119 -3.01 5.15 -18.47
CA ASP A 119 -1.62 4.86 -18.08
C ASP A 119 -1.44 3.33 -17.88
N PRO A 120 -0.52 2.67 -18.61
CA PRO A 120 -0.30 1.24 -18.51
C PRO A 120 0.17 0.78 -17.12
N ASN A 121 0.74 1.68 -16.31
CA ASN A 121 1.22 1.38 -14.96
C ASN A 121 0.15 1.66 -13.88
N SER A 122 -1.03 2.14 -14.29
CA SER A 122 -2.11 2.50 -13.36
C SER A 122 -2.65 1.32 -12.57
N GLY A 123 -2.47 0.08 -13.05
CA GLY A 123 -3.08 -1.09 -12.45
C GLY A 123 -4.61 -1.01 -12.38
N GLY A 124 -5.23 -0.21 -13.26
CA GLY A 124 -6.68 0.05 -13.27
C GLY A 124 -7.13 1.24 -12.42
N TRP A 125 -6.23 1.92 -11.72
CA TRP A 125 -6.54 3.14 -10.96
C TRP A 125 -6.59 4.38 -11.87
N GLY A 126 -7.11 5.47 -11.34
CA GLY A 126 -7.24 6.72 -12.08
C GLY A 126 -5.95 7.50 -12.24
N ASP A 127 -6.10 8.72 -12.73
CA ASP A 127 -4.98 9.59 -13.08
C ASP A 127 -4.13 9.95 -11.85
N ILE A 128 -2.85 10.21 -12.10
CA ILE A 128 -1.89 10.67 -11.09
C ILE A 128 -2.30 12.06 -10.60
N ARG A 129 -2.48 12.20 -9.28
CA ARG A 129 -2.70 13.49 -8.60
C ARG A 129 -1.39 14.18 -8.23
N GLY A 130 -0.35 13.41 -8.01
CA GLY A 130 0.98 13.91 -7.69
C GLY A 130 1.96 12.79 -7.36
N SER A 131 3.21 13.16 -7.16
CA SER A 131 4.26 12.24 -6.70
C SER A 131 5.12 12.90 -5.65
N VAL A 132 5.59 12.11 -4.69
CA VAL A 132 6.46 12.58 -3.61
C VAL A 132 7.63 11.62 -3.43
N PRO A 133 8.80 12.11 -2.99
CA PRO A 133 9.88 11.24 -2.57
C PRO A 133 9.48 10.47 -1.32
N TYR A 134 10.13 9.34 -1.11
CA TYR A 134 9.99 8.54 0.10
C TYR A 134 11.37 8.26 0.72
N ASN A 135 11.37 7.99 2.00
CA ASN A 135 12.52 7.47 2.72
C ASN A 135 12.23 6.04 3.16
N LEU A 136 13.19 5.15 2.92
CA LEU A 136 13.16 3.76 3.38
C LEU A 136 14.29 3.58 4.39
N ASN A 137 13.93 3.36 5.65
CA ASN A 137 14.87 3.10 6.73
C ASN A 137 14.56 1.73 7.35
N GLY A 138 15.33 0.71 6.96
CA GLY A 138 15.05 -0.68 7.31
C GLY A 138 13.66 -1.08 6.85
N ASN A 139 12.78 -1.42 7.80
CA ASN A 139 11.42 -1.87 7.49
C ASN A 139 10.39 -0.74 7.45
N THR A 140 10.81 0.52 7.54
CA THR A 140 9.92 1.67 7.64
C THR A 140 9.99 2.52 6.38
N VAL A 141 8.83 2.73 5.76
CA VAL A 141 8.64 3.71 4.69
C VAL A 141 7.99 4.96 5.27
N SER A 142 8.54 6.11 4.95
CA SER A 142 7.94 7.41 5.31
C SER A 142 7.94 8.36 4.13
N PHE A 143 6.85 9.11 3.96
CA PHE A 143 6.71 10.11 2.91
C PHE A 143 5.73 11.19 3.35
N SER A 144 5.96 12.42 2.90
CA SER A 144 5.07 13.55 3.15
C SER A 144 4.36 13.92 1.86
N ALA A 145 3.07 14.23 1.94
CA ALA A 145 2.31 14.76 0.81
C ALA A 145 1.47 15.96 1.21
N PRO A 146 1.32 16.95 0.31
CA PRO A 146 0.40 18.04 0.54
C PRO A 146 -1.06 17.56 0.41
N PRO A 147 -2.01 18.20 1.12
CA PRO A 147 -3.42 17.83 1.08
C PRO A 147 -4.03 17.74 -0.31
N GLN A 148 -3.58 18.56 -1.27
CA GLN A 148 -4.09 18.52 -2.66
C GLN A 148 -3.80 17.22 -3.42
N HIS A 149 -2.85 16.39 -2.97
CA HIS A 149 -2.63 15.07 -3.58
C HIS A 149 -3.60 14.01 -3.02
N ILE A 150 -4.22 14.31 -1.88
CA ILE A 150 -5.04 13.39 -1.09
C ILE A 150 -6.53 13.61 -1.37
N ASN A 151 -6.98 14.86 -1.48
CA ASN A 151 -8.38 15.25 -1.73
C ASN A 151 -8.62 15.72 -3.17
#